data_AF-A0A7X6UZ84-F1
#
_entry.id   AF-A0A7X6UZ84-F1
#
_cell.length_a   1.000
_cell.length_b   1.000
_cell.length_c   1.000
_cell.angle_alpha   90.00
_cell.angle_beta   90.00
_cell.angle_gamma   90.00
#
_symmetry.space_group_name_H-M   'P 1'
#
loop_
_entity.id
_entity.type
_entity.pdbx_description
1 polymer ?
#
loop_
_entity_poly.entity_id
_entity_poly.type
_entity_poly.pdbx_seq_one_letter_code
_entity_poly.pdbx_strand_id
1 'polypeptide(L)'
;MVSFLKKENQDSGGFMGKGDIIFLLVIAAIVGGFWYYSKEIKRRSAAHFAQCAEIFEKDELLNAEECYTDARNLHYLNDSLDSLIYTRLGGIDSIRDYHRTMFRQGDSLWSIQDSNASAKIAEQLKSSVFLNEAQIQALNSWEASDGSQEASDVDSTETAD
;
A
#
# COMPACT_ATOMS: atom_id res chain seq x y z
N MET A 1 75.48 -33.47 -28.98
CA MET A 1 76.24 -33.84 -27.77
C MET A 1 75.58 -33.15 -26.59
N VAL A 2 75.00 -33.92 -25.65
CA VAL A 2 74.86 -33.65 -24.19
C VAL A 2 74.23 -32.31 -23.78
N SER A 3 73.22 -32.16 -22.92
CA SER A 3 72.40 -33.03 -22.09
C SER A 3 71.30 -32.14 -21.47
N PHE A 4 70.18 -32.76 -21.10
CA PHE A 4 69.44 -32.56 -19.86
C PHE A 4 69.51 -31.19 -19.15
N LEU A 5 68.38 -30.48 -19.12
CA LEU A 5 67.71 -30.19 -17.84
C LEU A 5 66.19 -30.29 -18.02
N LYS A 6 65.71 -31.51 -17.81
CA LYS A 6 64.41 -31.80 -17.21
C LYS A 6 64.35 -31.03 -15.87
N LYS A 7 63.41 -30.10 -15.74
CA LYS A 7 62.98 -29.54 -14.45
C LYS A 7 61.45 -29.62 -14.45
N GLU A 8 60.96 -30.84 -14.24
CA GLU A 8 60.53 -31.32 -12.92
C GLU A 8 59.19 -30.67 -12.56
N ASN A 9 58.14 -31.47 -12.73
CA ASN A 9 56.82 -31.26 -12.15
C ASN A 9 57.01 -30.86 -10.69
N GLN A 10 56.70 -29.61 -10.35
CA GLN A 10 56.45 -29.28 -8.96
C GLN A 10 54.94 -29.35 -8.78
N ASP A 11 54.51 -30.50 -8.30
CA ASP A 11 53.20 -30.76 -7.73
C ASP A 11 52.71 -29.53 -6.96
N SER A 12 51.73 -28.81 -7.50
CA SER A 12 50.82 -27.98 -6.72
C SER A 12 49.81 -28.86 -5.98
N GLY A 13 50.29 -29.96 -5.40
CA GLY A 13 49.67 -30.78 -4.37
C GLY A 13 50.28 -30.44 -3.01
N GLY A 14 50.46 -29.15 -2.74
CA GLY A 14 50.98 -28.66 -1.47
C GLY A 14 49.85 -28.60 -0.46
N PHE A 15 49.87 -29.50 0.52
CA PHE A 15 49.05 -29.50 1.73
C PHE A 15 48.70 -28.07 2.17
N MET A 16 47.45 -27.65 1.95
CA MET A 16 46.88 -26.50 2.66
C MET A 16 47.16 -26.74 4.15
N GLY A 17 47.97 -25.88 4.77
CA GLY A 17 48.21 -25.96 6.20
C GLY A 17 46.85 -25.96 6.91
N LYS A 18 46.69 -26.76 7.97
CA LYS A 18 45.40 -26.89 8.69
C LYS A 18 44.79 -25.52 9.05
N GLY A 19 45.63 -24.49 9.24
CA GLY A 19 45.18 -23.11 9.46
C GLY A 19 44.49 -22.44 8.26
N ASP A 20 44.89 -22.73 7.02
CA ASP A 20 44.28 -22.17 5.82
C ASP A 20 42.88 -22.75 5.56
N ILE A 21 42.71 -24.05 5.83
CA ILE A 21 41.39 -24.73 5.77
C ILE A 21 40.42 -24.15 6.81
N ILE A 22 40.89 -23.92 8.04
CA ILE A 22 40.07 -23.32 9.11
C ILE A 22 39.68 -21.89 8.73
N PHE A 23 40.62 -21.11 8.20
CA PHE A 23 40.34 -19.74 7.77
C PHE A 23 39.31 -19.69 6.63
N LEU A 24 39.42 -20.57 5.63
CA LEU A 24 38.45 -20.69 4.56
C LEU A 24 37.07 -21.13 5.05
N LEU A 25 36.99 -22.03 6.03
CA LEU A 25 35.72 -22.43 6.65
C LEU A 25 35.05 -21.27 7.40
N VAL A 26 35.83 -20.44 8.10
CA VAL A 26 35.30 -19.24 8.77
C VAL A 26 34.74 -18.25 7.73
N ILE A 27 35.47 -17.99 6.64
CA ILE A 27 34.97 -17.13 5.56
C ILE A 27 33.70 -17.72 4.93
N ALA A 28 33.67 -19.02 4.64
CA ALA A 28 32.51 -19.69 4.07
C ALA A 28 31.29 -19.62 5.02
N ALA A 29 31.50 -19.76 6.33
CA ALA A 29 30.45 -19.61 7.33
C ALA A 29 29.91 -18.17 7.40
N ILE A 30 30.78 -17.17 7.34
CA ILE A 30 30.37 -15.75 7.34
C ILE A 30 29.59 -15.41 6.07
N VAL A 31 30.13 -15.74 4.89
CA VAL A 31 29.49 -15.44 3.60
C VAL A 31 28.19 -16.22 3.45
N GLY A 32 28.18 -17.51 3.81
CA GLY A 32 26.98 -18.35 3.77
C GLY A 32 25.90 -17.89 4.75
N GLY A 33 26.30 -17.54 5.98
CA GLY A 33 25.39 -17.00 6.99
C GLY A 33 24.78 -15.67 6.55
N PHE A 34 25.59 -14.76 6.00
CA PHE A 34 25.12 -13.48 5.46
C PHE A 34 24.15 -13.68 4.29
N TRP A 35 24.45 -14.60 3.38
CA TRP A 35 23.57 -14.90 2.24
C TRP A 35 22.22 -15.47 2.69
N TYR A 36 22.23 -16.41 3.62
CA TYR A 36 21.01 -16.99 4.19
C TYR A 36 20.16 -15.94 4.93
N TYR A 37 20.80 -15.13 5.77
CA TYR A 37 20.15 -14.05 6.51
C TYR A 37 19.51 -13.02 5.55
N SER A 38 20.26 -12.57 4.55
CA SER A 38 19.77 -11.62 3.56
C SER A 38 18.58 -12.16 2.76
N LYS A 39 18.58 -13.47 2.43
CA LYS A 39 17.47 -14.11 1.70
C LYS A 39 16.19 -14.12 2.52
N GLU A 40 16.28 -14.44 3.82
CA GLU A 40 15.12 -14.53 4.68
C GLU A 40 14.49 -13.15 4.93
N ILE A 41 15.31 -12.11 5.16
CA ILE A 41 14.79 -10.74 5.33
C ILE A 41 14.09 -10.28 4.05
N LYS A 42 14.70 -10.48 2.88
CA LYS A 42 14.08 -10.12 1.60
C LYS A 42 12.73 -10.81 1.40
N ARG A 43 12.63 -12.10 1.75
CA ARG A 43 11.38 -12.87 1.66
C ARG A 43 10.30 -12.32 2.58
N ARG A 44 10.65 -11.95 3.81
CA ARG A 44 9.71 -11.37 4.78
C ARG A 44 9.18 -10.02 4.33
N SER A 45 10.06 -9.12 3.85
CA SER A 45 9.62 -7.86 3.27
C SER A 45 8.69 -8.09 2.09
N ALA A 46 9.07 -8.94 1.13
CA ALA A 46 8.23 -9.25 -0.03
C ALA A 46 6.85 -9.81 0.35
N ALA A 47 6.79 -10.70 1.35
CA ALA A 47 5.53 -11.23 1.85
C ALA A 47 4.64 -10.15 2.49
N HIS A 48 5.22 -9.22 3.24
CA HIS A 48 4.49 -8.12 3.85
C HIS A 48 3.92 -7.16 2.77
N PHE A 49 4.72 -6.81 1.76
CA PHE A 49 4.24 -6.03 0.62
C PHE A 49 3.14 -6.72 -0.17
N ALA A 50 3.21 -8.05 -0.33
CA ALA A 50 2.14 -8.82 -0.96
C ALA A 50 0.83 -8.76 -0.16
N GLN A 51 0.91 -8.81 1.18
CA GLN A 51 -0.26 -8.62 2.05
C GLN A 51 -0.85 -7.22 1.91
N CYS A 52 -0.02 -6.17 1.94
CA CYS A 52 -0.50 -4.80 1.76
C CYS A 52 -1.12 -4.59 0.37
N ALA A 53 -0.59 -5.25 -0.67
CA ALA A 53 -1.18 -5.23 -2.00
C ALA A 53 -2.56 -5.90 -2.02
N GLU A 54 -2.73 -7.05 -1.38
CA GLU A 54 -4.02 -7.74 -1.30
C GLU A 54 -5.08 -6.89 -0.58
N ILE A 55 -4.72 -6.24 0.54
CA ILE A 55 -5.62 -5.35 1.29
C ILE A 55 -6.02 -4.15 0.41
N PHE A 56 -5.06 -3.57 -0.30
CA PHE A 56 -5.32 -2.46 -1.23
C PHE A 56 -6.23 -2.88 -2.40
N GLU A 57 -6.05 -4.09 -2.94
CA GLU A 57 -6.89 -4.64 -4.01
C GLU A 57 -8.33 -4.93 -3.57
N LYS A 58 -8.57 -5.15 -2.28
CA LYS A 58 -9.90 -5.29 -1.68
C LYS A 58 -10.59 -3.96 -1.38
N ASP A 59 -9.99 -2.83 -1.75
CA ASP A 59 -10.49 -1.48 -1.47
C ASP A 59 -10.63 -1.17 0.04
N GLU A 60 -9.91 -1.90 0.89
CA GLU A 60 -9.85 -1.65 2.33
C GLU A 60 -8.84 -0.53 2.63
N LEU A 61 -9.12 0.68 2.15
CA LEU A 61 -8.13 1.77 2.05
C LEU A 61 -7.49 2.17 3.39
N LEU A 62 -8.24 2.16 4.49
CA LEU A 62 -7.72 2.46 5.83
C LEU A 62 -6.71 1.38 6.30
N ASN A 63 -7.05 0.10 6.09
CA ASN A 63 -6.15 -1.01 6.44
C ASN A 63 -4.93 -1.02 5.52
N ALA A 64 -5.11 -0.66 4.25
CA ALA A 64 -4.02 -0.56 3.29
C ALA A 64 -3.04 0.57 3.68
N GLU A 65 -3.55 1.72 4.09
CA GLU A 65 -2.74 2.85 4.58
C GLU A 65 -1.88 2.45 5.78
N GLU A 66 -2.49 1.79 6.77
CA GLU A 66 -1.77 1.29 7.95
C GLU A 66 -0.69 0.29 7.53
N CYS A 67 -1.03 -0.69 6.69
CA CYS A 67 -0.08 -1.71 6.21
C CYS A 67 1.11 -1.09 5.46
N TYR A 68 0.88 -0.14 4.55
CA TYR A 68 1.97 0.53 3.83
C TYR A 68 2.78 1.49 4.72
N THR A 69 2.16 2.06 5.76
CA THR A 69 2.86 2.86 6.76
C THR A 69 3.79 1.99 7.60
N ASP A 70 3.33 0.82 8.03
CA ASP A 70 4.13 -0.17 8.75
C ASP A 70 5.26 -0.73 7.88
N ALA A 71 5.01 -0.91 6.58
CA ALA A 71 6.02 -1.37 5.63
C ALA A 71 7.26 -0.45 5.56
N ARG A 72 7.14 0.84 5.93
CA ARG A 72 8.30 1.76 6.03
C ARG A 72 9.29 1.36 7.13
N ASN A 73 8.81 0.69 8.17
CA ASN A 73 9.64 0.28 9.31
C ASN A 73 10.33 -1.08 9.10
N LEU A 74 10.19 -1.68 7.91
CA LEU A 74 10.82 -2.96 7.61
C LEU A 74 12.35 -2.84 7.50
N HIS A 75 13.03 -3.89 7.95
CA HIS A 75 14.49 -3.96 7.96
C HIS A 75 15.13 -3.99 6.55
N TYR A 76 14.37 -4.41 5.54
CA TYR A 76 14.79 -4.36 4.14
C TYR A 76 13.76 -3.60 3.32
N LEU A 77 14.17 -2.44 2.84
CA LEU A 77 13.47 -1.58 1.92
C LEU A 77 14.46 -1.17 0.82
N ASN A 78 14.10 -1.39 -0.44
CA ASN A 78 14.87 -0.92 -1.58
C ASN A 78 14.12 0.21 -2.29
N ASP A 79 14.79 0.94 -3.17
CA ASP A 79 14.21 2.10 -3.86
C ASP A 79 12.90 1.78 -4.59
N SER A 80 12.77 0.58 -5.17
CA SER A 80 11.54 0.15 -5.83
C SER A 80 10.37 -0.04 -4.87
N LEU A 81 10.63 -0.61 -3.68
CA LEU A 81 9.60 -0.83 -2.66
C LEU A 81 9.24 0.48 -1.97
N ASP A 82 10.22 1.35 -1.74
CA ASP A 82 9.98 2.69 -1.19
C ASP A 82 9.11 3.52 -2.14
N SER A 83 9.46 3.54 -3.44
CA SER A 83 8.63 4.17 -4.48
C SER A 83 7.21 3.59 -4.54
N LEU A 84 7.05 2.28 -4.36
CA LEU A 84 5.73 1.65 -4.27
C LEU A 84 4.93 2.17 -3.07
N ILE A 85 5.53 2.27 -1.87
CA ILE A 85 4.89 2.84 -0.69
C ILE A 85 4.38 4.25 -1.00
N TYR A 86 5.25 5.13 -1.53
CA TYR A 86 4.88 6.51 -1.85
C TYR A 86 3.73 6.58 -2.85
N THR A 87 3.77 5.74 -3.88
CA THR A 87 2.72 5.70 -4.90
C THR A 87 1.38 5.27 -4.29
N ARG A 88 1.39 4.24 -3.44
CA ARG A 88 0.17 3.69 -2.82
C ARG A 88 -0.43 4.64 -1.81
N LEU A 89 0.39 5.18 -0.90
CA LEU A 89 -0.06 6.18 0.07
C LEU A 89 -0.54 7.45 -0.60
N GLY A 90 0.17 7.94 -1.64
CA GLY A 90 -0.28 9.10 -2.41
C GLY A 90 -1.62 8.86 -3.13
N GLY A 91 -1.87 7.64 -3.60
CA GLY A 91 -3.18 7.26 -4.17
C GLY A 91 -4.29 7.32 -3.12
N ILE A 92 -4.06 6.79 -1.92
CA ILE A 92 -5.00 6.84 -0.80
C ILE A 92 -5.29 8.29 -0.40
N ASP A 93 -4.24 9.12 -0.28
CA ASP A 93 -4.37 10.55 0.03
C ASP A 93 -5.22 11.27 -1.02
N SER A 94 -5.03 10.96 -2.31
CA SER A 94 -5.83 11.53 -3.39
C SER A 94 -7.31 11.17 -3.29
N ILE A 95 -7.65 9.93 -2.90
CA ILE A 95 -9.05 9.51 -2.70
C ILE A 95 -9.65 10.24 -1.49
N ARG A 96 -8.87 10.38 -0.41
CA ARG A 96 -9.29 11.12 0.78
C ARG A 96 -9.58 12.59 0.46
N ASP A 97 -8.71 13.23 -0.31
CA ASP A 97 -8.90 14.62 -0.74
C ASP A 97 -10.09 14.77 -1.68
N TYR A 98 -10.33 13.79 -2.55
CA TYR A 98 -11.53 13.73 -3.38
C TYR A 98 -12.80 13.67 -2.51
N HIS A 99 -12.89 12.74 -1.55
CA HIS A 99 -14.06 12.64 -0.65
C HIS A 99 -14.27 13.92 0.18
N ARG A 100 -13.19 14.54 0.66
CA ARG A 100 -13.27 15.83 1.38
C ARG A 100 -13.78 16.95 0.48
N THR A 101 -13.36 16.99 -0.78
CA THR A 101 -13.80 17.99 -1.75
C THR A 101 -15.27 17.81 -2.11
N MET A 102 -15.69 16.58 -2.39
CA MET A 102 -17.09 16.24 -2.63
C MET A 102 -17.97 16.60 -1.43
N PHE A 103 -17.53 16.29 -0.21
CA PHE A 103 -18.27 16.68 0.99
C PHE A 103 -18.47 18.20 1.07
N ARG A 104 -17.40 18.98 0.85
CA ARG A 104 -17.48 20.45 0.86
C ARG A 104 -18.40 20.99 -0.23
N GLN A 105 -18.44 20.35 -1.40
CA GLN A 105 -19.35 20.70 -2.47
C GLN A 105 -20.81 20.44 -2.06
N GLY A 106 -21.10 19.27 -1.48
CA GLY A 106 -22.41 18.94 -0.93
C GLY A 106 -22.85 19.93 0.15
N ASP A 107 -21.96 20.26 1.08
CA ASP A 107 -22.21 21.23 2.14
C ASP A 107 -22.51 22.64 1.59
N SER A 108 -21.77 23.06 0.55
CA SER A 108 -22.04 24.32 -0.14
C SER A 108 -23.41 24.32 -0.83
N LEU A 109 -23.79 23.23 -1.50
CA LEU A 109 -25.10 23.11 -2.17
C LEU A 109 -26.24 23.10 -1.14
N TRP A 110 -26.01 22.43 -0.01
CA TRP A 110 -26.96 22.40 1.10
C TRP A 110 -27.18 23.80 1.67
N SER A 111 -26.10 24.55 1.85
CA SER A 111 -26.16 25.92 2.38
C SER A 111 -26.95 26.90 1.50
N ILE A 112 -27.03 26.64 0.19
CA ILE A 112 -27.81 27.44 -0.76
C ILE A 112 -29.22 26.87 -1.00
N GLN A 113 -29.66 25.91 -0.16
CA GLN A 113 -30.96 25.25 -0.23
C GLN A 113 -31.19 24.39 -1.48
N ASP A 114 -30.12 23.95 -2.16
CA ASP A 114 -30.21 22.97 -3.24
C ASP A 114 -30.12 21.54 -2.66
N SER A 115 -31.24 21.09 -2.09
CA SER A 115 -31.37 19.78 -1.43
C SER A 115 -31.14 18.61 -2.38
N ASN A 116 -31.66 18.68 -3.60
CA ASN A 116 -31.56 17.59 -4.58
C ASN A 116 -30.10 17.36 -5.02
N ALA A 117 -29.37 18.44 -5.33
CA ALA A 117 -27.96 18.32 -5.71
C ALA A 117 -27.08 17.83 -4.54
N SER A 118 -27.42 18.23 -3.32
CA SER A 118 -26.73 17.78 -2.10
C SER A 118 -26.97 16.30 -1.81
N ALA A 119 -28.19 15.81 -2.01
CA ALA A 119 -28.55 14.40 -1.84
C ALA A 119 -27.82 13.49 -2.84
N LYS A 120 -27.67 13.92 -4.10
CA LYS A 120 -26.85 13.19 -5.10
C LYS A 120 -25.39 13.05 -4.66
N ILE A 121 -24.82 14.09 -4.05
CA ILE A 121 -23.46 14.03 -3.51
C ILE A 121 -23.41 13.11 -2.28
N ALA A 122 -24.43 13.12 -1.43
CA ALA A 122 -24.52 12.22 -0.29
C ALA A 122 -24.51 10.75 -0.73
N GLU A 123 -25.28 10.41 -1.77
CA GLU A 123 -25.32 9.07 -2.35
C GLU A 123 -23.92 8.63 -2.84
N GLN A 124 -23.21 9.51 -3.55
CA GLN A 124 -21.85 9.23 -4.03
C GLN A 124 -20.83 9.05 -2.91
N LEU A 125 -21.07 9.66 -1.74
CA LEU A 125 -20.18 9.59 -0.59
C LEU A 125 -20.55 8.48 0.40
N LYS A 126 -21.65 7.75 0.18
CA LYS A 126 -22.14 6.72 1.10
C LYS A 126 -21.15 5.58 1.35
N SER A 127 -20.32 5.26 0.36
CA SER A 127 -19.25 4.26 0.47
C SER A 127 -17.91 4.84 0.93
N SER A 128 -17.84 6.14 1.25
CA SER A 128 -16.60 6.77 1.68
C SER A 128 -16.19 6.30 3.07
N VAL A 129 -15.05 5.61 3.13
CA VAL A 129 -14.40 5.20 4.37
C VAL A 129 -13.69 6.35 5.11
N PHE A 130 -13.59 7.54 4.49
CA PHE A 130 -12.81 8.66 5.04
C PHE A 130 -13.63 9.73 5.75
N LEU A 131 -14.96 9.58 5.80
CA LEU A 131 -15.82 10.55 6.49
C LEU A 131 -15.81 10.32 7.99
N ASN A 132 -15.76 11.42 8.75
CA ASN A 132 -15.95 11.36 10.19
C ASN A 132 -17.44 11.28 10.56
N GLU A 133 -17.74 10.97 11.83
CA GLU A 133 -19.12 10.78 12.30
C GLU A 133 -20.01 12.01 12.07
N ALA A 134 -19.50 13.22 12.28
CA ALA A 134 -20.25 14.45 12.04
C ALA A 134 -20.61 14.64 10.55
N GLN A 135 -19.69 14.29 9.65
CA GLN A 135 -19.92 14.32 8.21
C GLN A 135 -20.96 13.27 7.79
N ILE A 136 -20.91 12.06 8.37
CA ILE A 136 -21.91 11.03 8.12
C ILE A 136 -23.30 11.49 8.59
N GLN A 137 -23.40 12.12 9.76
CA GLN A 137 -24.65 12.69 10.25
C GLN A 137 -25.19 13.78 9.31
N ALA A 138 -24.32 14.65 8.78
CA ALA A 138 -24.71 15.65 7.78
C ALA A 138 -25.24 15.01 6.50
N LEU A 139 -24.53 14.00 5.95
CA LEU A 139 -24.97 13.24 4.78
C LEU A 139 -26.37 12.65 4.94
N ASN A 140 -26.63 12.01 6.08
CA ASN A 140 -27.95 11.41 6.38
C ASN A 140 -29.07 12.47 6.37
N SER A 141 -28.78 13.71 6.79
CA SER A 141 -29.75 14.81 6.73
C SER A 141 -29.99 15.33 5.31
N TRP A 142 -28.97 15.28 4.45
CA TRP A 142 -29.11 15.62 3.03
C TRP A 142 -29.94 14.56 2.30
N GLU A 143 -29.70 13.27 2.54
CA GLU A 143 -30.50 12.18 1.94
C GLU A 143 -31.98 12.25 2.36
N ALA A 144 -32.27 12.56 3.63
CA ALA A 144 -33.65 12.65 4.12
C ALA A 144 -34.47 13.78 3.46
N SER A 145 -33.80 14.81 2.94
CA SER A 145 -34.45 15.94 2.26
C SER A 145 -34.92 15.61 0.84
N ASP A 146 -34.31 14.63 0.18
CA ASP A 146 -34.67 14.21 -1.18
C ASP A 146 -35.97 13.41 -1.17
N GLY A 147 -36.07 12.45 -0.24
CA GLY A 147 -37.28 11.63 -0.06
C GLY A 147 -38.51 12.40 0.43
N SER A 148 -38.34 13.62 0.92
CA SER A 148 -39.46 14.50 1.30
C SER A 148 -39.95 15.39 0.15
N GLN A 149 -39.15 15.63 -0.89
CA GLN A 149 -39.59 16.33 -2.10
C GLN A 149 -40.36 15.40 -3.05
N GLU A 150 -39.94 14.14 -3.18
CA GLU A 150 -40.62 13.15 -4.04
C GLU A 150 -42.08 12.88 -3.60
N ALA A 151 -42.37 12.95 -2.30
CA ALA A 151 -43.73 12.79 -1.77
C ALA A 151 -44.64 14.03 -2.02
N SER A 152 -44.06 15.20 -2.23
CA SER A 152 -44.81 16.45 -2.49
C SER A 152 -45.16 16.63 -3.96
N ASP A 153 -44.34 16.10 -4.88
CA ASP A 153 -44.53 16.26 -6.32
C ASP A 153 -45.59 15.30 -6.89
N VAL A 154 -45.91 14.21 -6.20
CA VAL A 154 -46.96 13.25 -6.62
C VAL A 154 -48.38 13.74 -6.30
N ASP A 155 -48.55 14.56 -5.25
CA ASP A 155 -49.88 15.03 -4.80
C ASP A 155 -50.44 16.19 -5.65
N SER A 156 -49.60 16.87 -6.43
CA SER A 156 -50.01 18.04 -7.23
C SER A 156 -50.47 17.72 -8.66
N THR A 157 -50.47 16.46 -9.06
CA THR A 157 -50.96 16.02 -10.39
C THR A 157 -52.37 15.40 -10.41
N GLU A 158 -53.04 15.23 -9.25
CA GLU A 158 -54.36 14.55 -9.15
C GLU A 158 -55.54 15.49 -8.83
N THR A 159 -55.55 16.72 -9.35
CA THR A 159 -56.73 17.61 -9.29
C THR A 159 -56.89 18.48 -10.54
N ALA A 160 -56.92 17.84 -11.71
CA ALA A 160 -57.32 18.50 -12.96
C ALA A 160 -58.22 17.58 -13.79
N ASP A 161 -59.44 17.34 -13.31
CA ASP A 161 -60.60 16.96 -14.14
C ASP A 161 -61.90 17.46 -13.47
#